data_AF-A0AAV4AIN3-F1
#
_entry.id   AF-A0AAV4AIN3-F1
#
_cell.length_a   1.000
_cell.length_b   1.000
_cell.length_c   1.000
_cell.angle_alpha   90.00
_cell.angle_beta   90.00
_cell.angle_gamma   90.00
#
_symmetry.space_group_name_H-M   'P 1'
#
loop_
_entity.id
_entity.type
_entity.pdbx_description
1 polymer ?
#
loop_
_entity_poly.entity_id
_entity_poly.type
_entity_poly.pdbx_seq_one_letter_code
_entity_poly.pdbx_strand_id
1 'polypeptide(L)'
;MAIQSRNFKVIDIRRLYNLIRKSPPYVHISFVWIPAHVGIRGNENVDKLAKAALNRASCSGKLVCYSDLKPKINSYINSVWQKNWDAEGANKLHEVLPNLGEDLHRRGDGGGRKQETAMCRLRVGHTWLTQSYLLKNEEQPFCYACDSLYTVRHILIECPDFQDTRGKYYSVTDLYRLFREVNPSRIAGYLKDLGVYGKI
;
A
#
# COMPACT_ATOMS: atom_id res chain seq x y z
N MET A 1 19.05 -9.89 -27.41
CA MET A 1 19.98 -10.03 -26.28
C MET A 1 19.19 -10.39 -25.02
N ALA A 2 19.14 -11.66 -24.64
CA ALA A 2 18.44 -12.07 -23.42
C ALA A 2 19.26 -11.63 -22.20
N ILE A 3 18.62 -10.90 -21.27
CA ILE A 3 19.22 -10.49 -20.00
C ILE A 3 19.77 -11.75 -19.32
N GLN A 4 21.09 -11.86 -19.22
CA GLN A 4 21.72 -12.97 -18.52
C GLN A 4 21.31 -12.89 -17.04
N SER A 5 20.63 -13.93 -16.54
CA SER A 5 20.27 -14.03 -15.13
C SER A 5 21.52 -13.92 -14.27
N ARG A 6 21.51 -12.99 -13.29
CA ARG A 6 22.58 -12.85 -12.30
C ARG A 6 22.44 -13.84 -11.13
N ASN A 7 21.43 -14.71 -11.16
CA ASN A 7 21.22 -15.72 -10.15
C ASN A 7 22.12 -16.93 -10.46
N PHE A 8 23.15 -17.15 -9.64
CA PHE A 8 24.12 -18.22 -9.85
C PHE A 8 23.47 -19.61 -9.93
N LYS A 9 22.35 -19.86 -9.23
CA LYS A 9 21.61 -21.13 -9.33
C LYS A 9 21.05 -21.34 -10.73
N VAL A 10 20.53 -20.28 -11.35
CA VAL A 10 20.02 -20.32 -12.74
C VAL A 10 21.17 -20.52 -13.73
N ILE A 11 22.31 -19.86 -13.48
CA ILE A 11 23.53 -20.05 -14.28
C ILE A 11 24.01 -21.50 -14.18
N ASP A 12 24.03 -22.08 -12.98
CA ASP A 12 24.45 -23.46 -12.72
C ASP A 12 23.53 -24.49 -13.38
N ILE A 13 22.21 -24.33 -13.28
CA ILE A 13 21.24 -25.19 -13.97
C ILE A 13 21.46 -25.13 -15.48
N ARG A 14 21.66 -23.93 -16.03
CA ARG A 14 21.93 -23.75 -17.46
C ARG A 14 23.26 -24.39 -17.87
N ARG A 15 24.29 -24.29 -17.02
CA ARG A 15 25.58 -24.96 -17.22
C ARG A 15 25.41 -26.48 -17.24
N LEU A 16 24.72 -27.06 -16.25
CA LEU A 16 24.47 -28.49 -16.15
C LEU A 16 23.65 -29.00 -17.35
N TYR A 17 22.59 -28.29 -17.72
CA TYR A 17 21.80 -28.61 -18.92
C TYR A 17 22.67 -28.68 -20.18
N ASN A 18 23.54 -27.68 -20.39
CA ASN A 18 24.43 -27.66 -21.54
C ASN A 18 25.49 -28.77 -21.50
N LEU A 19 25.98 -29.15 -20.32
CA LEU A 19 26.91 -30.27 -20.15
C LEU A 19 26.24 -31.59 -20.54
N ILE A 20 25.09 -31.91 -19.93
CA ILE A 20 24.40 -33.17 -20.17
C ILE A 20 23.97 -33.30 -21.63
N ARG A 21 23.50 -32.21 -22.26
CA ARG A 21 23.11 -32.20 -23.67
C ARG A 21 24.29 -32.47 -24.63
N LYS A 22 25.53 -32.14 -24.23
CA LYS A 22 26.73 -32.30 -25.06
C LYS A 22 27.50 -33.58 -24.77
N SER A 23 27.27 -34.22 -23.63
CA SER A 23 27.93 -35.47 -23.25
C SER A 23 27.21 -36.68 -23.86
N PRO A 24 27.94 -37.66 -24.43
CA PRO A 24 27.34 -38.93 -24.85
C PRO A 24 26.97 -39.80 -23.62
N PRO A 25 25.88 -40.59 -23.70
CA PRO A 25 24.93 -40.67 -24.81
C PRO A 25 24.06 -39.42 -24.92
N TYR A 26 23.65 -39.06 -26.15
CA TYR A 26 22.85 -37.85 -26.37
C TYR A 26 21.47 -37.98 -25.70
N VAL A 27 21.20 -37.12 -24.71
CA VAL A 27 19.93 -37.10 -23.97
C VAL A 27 19.12 -35.87 -24.37
N HIS A 28 17.85 -36.09 -24.72
CA HIS A 28 16.88 -35.01 -24.91
C HIS A 28 16.27 -34.62 -23.56
N ILE A 29 16.39 -33.35 -23.18
CA ILE A 29 15.87 -32.82 -21.91
C ILE A 29 14.82 -31.76 -22.21
N SER A 30 13.64 -31.91 -21.61
CA SER A 30 12.55 -30.93 -21.71
C SER A 30 12.17 -30.40 -20.33
N PHE A 31 12.02 -29.09 -20.21
CA PHE A 31 11.45 -28.46 -19.02
C PHE A 31 9.97 -28.19 -19.30
N VAL A 32 9.10 -28.77 -18.47
CA VAL A 32 7.66 -28.60 -18.56
C VAL A 32 7.17 -27.93 -17.29
N TRP A 33 6.37 -26.88 -17.44
CA TRP A 33 5.68 -26.26 -16.32
C TRP A 33 4.45 -27.08 -15.95
N ILE A 34 4.24 -27.28 -14.65
CA ILE A 34 3.05 -27.92 -14.10
C ILE A 34 2.47 -27.05 -12.98
N PRO A 35 1.14 -27.00 -12.84
CA PRO A 35 0.50 -26.22 -11.78
C PRO A 35 0.83 -26.78 -10.39
N ALA A 36 1.07 -25.88 -9.43
CA ALA A 36 1.28 -26.23 -8.03
C ALA A 36 -0.06 -26.51 -7.33
N HIS A 37 -0.02 -27.36 -6.28
CA HIS A 37 -1.15 -27.61 -5.37
C HIS A 37 -2.44 -28.16 -6.00
N VAL A 38 -2.33 -28.97 -7.07
CA VAL A 38 -3.49 -29.59 -7.75
C VAL A 38 -3.58 -31.12 -7.60
N GLY A 39 -2.90 -31.74 -6.62
CA GLY A 39 -2.97 -33.20 -6.42
C GLY A 39 -1.97 -34.04 -7.22
N ILE A 40 -1.05 -33.42 -7.99
CA ILE A 40 -0.02 -34.18 -8.74
C ILE A 40 0.99 -34.76 -7.75
N ARG A 41 0.84 -36.05 -7.42
CA ARG A 41 1.60 -36.76 -6.38
C ARG A 41 3.11 -36.49 -6.41
N GLY A 42 3.74 -36.52 -7.58
CA GLY A 42 5.18 -36.26 -7.72
C GLY A 42 5.56 -34.82 -7.36
N ASN A 43 4.81 -33.84 -7.86
CA ASN A 43 5.04 -32.42 -7.59
C ASN A 43 4.81 -32.10 -6.12
N GLU A 44 3.72 -32.61 -5.53
CA GLU A 44 3.42 -32.41 -4.11
C GLU A 44 4.46 -33.03 -3.19
N ASN A 45 4.99 -34.21 -3.53
CA ASN A 45 6.05 -34.84 -2.75
C ASN A 45 7.33 -33.99 -2.79
N VAL A 46 7.72 -33.46 -3.96
CA VAL A 46 8.88 -32.56 -4.08
C VAL A 46 8.66 -31.27 -3.30
N ASP A 47 7.48 -30.65 -3.39
CA ASP A 47 7.13 -29.45 -2.62
C ASP A 47 7.18 -29.68 -1.11
N LYS A 48 6.63 -30.81 -0.64
CA LYS A 48 6.70 -31.22 0.78
C LYS A 48 8.13 -31.39 1.25
N LEU A 49 8.98 -32.06 0.45
CA LEU A 49 10.39 -32.27 0.78
C LEU A 49 11.18 -30.95 0.77
N ALA A 50 10.94 -30.08 -0.22
CA ALA A 50 11.56 -28.77 -0.30
C ALA A 50 11.19 -27.90 0.91
N LYS A 51 9.92 -27.93 1.33
CA LYS A 51 9.44 -27.22 2.52
C LYS A 51 10.02 -27.80 3.81
N ALA A 52 10.11 -29.13 3.93
CA ALA A 52 10.74 -29.79 5.07
C ALA A 52 12.23 -29.43 5.20
N ALA A 53 12.93 -29.23 4.07
CA ALA A 53 14.34 -28.83 4.07
C ALA A 53 14.59 -27.44 4.68
N LEU A 54 13.58 -26.57 4.74
CA LEU A 54 13.68 -25.25 5.41
C LEU A 54 13.92 -25.38 6.93
N ASN A 55 13.46 -26.48 7.54
CA ASN A 55 13.56 -26.72 8.98
C ASN A 55 14.85 -27.48 9.38
N ARG A 56 15.70 -27.84 8.41
CA ARG A 56 16.96 -28.55 8.69
C ARG A 56 18.01 -27.57 9.21
N ALA A 57 18.77 -27.94 10.23
CA ALA A 57 19.90 -27.14 10.73
C ALA A 57 20.87 -26.81 9.58
N SER A 58 21.27 -25.54 9.50
CA SER A 58 21.98 -24.91 8.38
C SER A 58 22.95 -25.84 7.64
N CYS A 59 22.78 -25.95 6.32
CA CYS A 59 23.86 -26.44 5.46
C CYS A 59 25.00 -25.41 5.48
N SER A 60 26.03 -25.66 6.30
CA SER A 60 27.27 -24.89 6.26
C SER A 60 27.85 -24.87 4.84
N GLY A 61 28.27 -23.71 4.34
CA GLY A 61 28.99 -23.57 3.07
C GLY A 61 28.17 -23.33 1.80
N LYS A 62 26.84 -23.16 1.86
CA LYS A 62 26.05 -22.84 0.66
C LYS A 62 25.97 -21.33 0.41
N LEU A 63 26.36 -20.90 -0.79
CA LEU A 63 26.19 -19.52 -1.25
C LEU A 63 24.68 -19.18 -1.32
N VAL A 64 24.31 -18.00 -0.83
CA VAL A 64 22.95 -17.46 -0.95
C VAL A 64 22.95 -16.42 -2.07
N CYS A 65 21.94 -16.42 -2.94
CA CYS A 65 21.89 -15.43 -4.00
C CYS A 65 21.54 -14.08 -3.38
N TYR A 66 22.23 -13.00 -3.76
CA TYR A 66 21.94 -11.68 -3.21
C TYR A 66 20.47 -11.26 -3.43
N SER A 67 19.82 -11.73 -4.51
CA SER A 67 18.41 -11.48 -4.76
C SER A 67 17.50 -12.11 -3.70
N ASP A 68 17.90 -13.25 -3.15
CA ASP A 68 17.15 -13.97 -2.10
C ASP A 68 17.15 -13.15 -0.79
N LEU A 69 18.10 -12.23 -0.61
CA LEU A 69 18.17 -11.32 0.55
C LEU A 69 17.29 -10.07 0.39
N LYS A 70 16.92 -9.68 -0.84
CA LYS A 70 16.14 -8.46 -1.10
C LYS A 70 14.83 -8.39 -0.31
N PRO A 71 13.99 -9.45 -0.23
CA PRO A 71 12.75 -9.39 0.53
C PRO A 71 13.00 -9.10 2.01
N LYS A 72 14.05 -9.68 2.61
CA LYS A 72 14.42 -9.47 4.00
C LYS A 72 14.93 -8.04 4.24
N ILE A 73 15.75 -7.52 3.33
CA ILE A 73 16.23 -6.13 3.38
C ILE A 73 15.05 -5.16 3.26
N ASN A 74 14.17 -5.36 2.29
CA ASN A 74 13.00 -4.51 2.09
C ASN A 74 12.05 -4.57 3.29
N SER A 75 11.83 -5.75 3.87
CA SER A 75 11.05 -5.91 5.10
C SER A 75 11.66 -5.13 6.26
N TYR A 76 12.98 -5.15 6.42
CA TYR A 76 13.67 -4.37 7.44
C TYR A 76 13.52 -2.86 7.19
N ILE A 77 13.77 -2.39 5.96
CA ILE A 77 13.61 -0.99 5.58
C ILE A 77 12.18 -0.50 5.86
N ASN A 78 11.17 -1.26 5.41
CA ASN A 78 9.77 -0.92 5.65
C ASN A 78 9.45 -0.89 7.15
N SER A 79 10.02 -1.78 7.96
CA SER A 79 9.82 -1.77 9.41
C SER A 79 10.43 -0.54 10.08
N VAL A 80 11.61 -0.09 9.64
CA VAL A 80 12.23 1.14 10.14
C VAL A 80 11.41 2.35 9.70
N TRP A 81 10.93 2.35 8.46
CA TRP A 81 10.11 3.44 7.95
C TRP A 81 8.77 3.54 8.70
N GLN A 82 8.11 2.41 8.96
CA GLN A 82 6.90 2.36 9.77
C GLN A 82 7.15 2.87 11.20
N LYS A 83 8.25 2.48 11.84
CA LYS A 83 8.61 2.99 13.17
C LYS A 83 8.80 4.50 13.19
N ASN A 84 9.47 5.05 12.18
CA ASN A 84 9.65 6.50 12.07
C ASN A 84 8.31 7.21 11.82
N TRP A 85 7.43 6.58 11.03
CA TRP A 85 6.10 7.08 10.76
C TRP A 85 5.22 7.13 12.01
N ASP A 86 5.26 6.08 12.84
CA ASP A 86 4.52 6.01 14.11
C ASP A 86 5.07 6.95 15.18
N ALA A 87 6.35 7.34 15.07
CA ALA A 87 6.97 8.31 15.97
C ALA A 87 6.63 9.78 15.64
N GLU A 88 6.12 10.05 14.43
CA GLU A 88 5.78 11.40 13.98
C GLU A 88 4.39 11.81 14.50
N GLY A 89 4.33 12.32 15.73
CA GLY A 89 3.07 12.64 16.42
C GLY A 89 2.26 13.82 15.86
N ALA A 90 2.88 14.70 15.05
CA ALA A 90 2.23 15.92 14.53
C ALA A 90 1.68 15.78 13.10
N ASN A 91 1.54 14.55 12.58
CA ASN A 91 1.15 14.32 11.19
C ASN A 91 -0.34 13.99 11.03
N LYS A 92 -1.09 14.92 10.43
CA LYS A 92 -2.53 14.74 10.10
C LYS A 92 -2.79 13.52 9.20
N LEU A 93 -1.84 13.16 8.34
CA LEU A 93 -1.98 12.03 7.43
C LEU A 93 -1.90 10.67 8.15
N HIS A 94 -1.31 10.61 9.35
CA HIS A 94 -1.19 9.35 10.12
C HIS A 94 -2.57 8.78 10.48
N GLU A 95 -3.54 9.64 10.82
CA GLU A 95 -4.92 9.23 11.08
C GLU A 95 -5.58 8.55 9.85
N VAL A 96 -5.19 8.95 8.64
CA VAL A 96 -5.72 8.40 7.39
C VAL A 96 -4.94 7.17 6.93
N LEU A 97 -3.62 7.20 7.12
CA LEU A 97 -2.66 6.18 6.67
C LEU A 97 -1.75 5.76 7.82
N PRO A 98 -2.24 4.98 8.78
CA PRO A 98 -1.42 4.53 9.91
C PRO A 98 -0.36 3.52 9.48
N ASN A 99 -0.65 2.64 8.51
CA ASN A 99 0.33 1.67 8.03
C ASN A 99 0.83 2.03 6.62
N LEU A 100 2.14 2.20 6.50
CA LEU A 100 2.82 2.42 5.24
C LEU A 100 2.75 1.15 4.37
N GLY A 101 2.35 1.33 3.11
CA GLY A 101 2.15 0.23 2.15
C GLY A 101 0.69 -0.17 1.95
N GLU A 102 -0.24 0.39 2.74
CA GLU A 102 -1.67 0.30 2.43
C GLU A 102 -2.00 1.17 1.20
N ASP A 103 -2.75 0.61 0.25
CA ASP A 103 -3.21 1.36 -0.91
C ASP A 103 -4.45 2.18 -0.54
N LEU A 104 -4.29 3.50 -0.44
CA LEU A 104 -5.40 4.43 -0.41
C LEU A 104 -5.90 4.65 -1.84
N HIS A 105 -6.42 3.57 -2.45
CA HIS A 105 -6.80 3.47 -3.85
C HIS A 105 -7.20 4.83 -4.45
N ARG A 106 -6.62 5.19 -5.59
CA ARG A 106 -7.36 5.98 -6.59
C ARG A 106 -8.46 5.04 -7.06
N ARG A 107 -9.60 5.02 -6.35
CA ARG A 107 -10.77 4.36 -6.92
C ARG A 107 -11.01 5.07 -8.24
N GLY A 108 -10.87 4.34 -9.35
CA GLY A 108 -11.14 4.83 -10.70
C GLY A 108 -12.64 5.07 -10.85
N ASP A 109 -13.20 5.97 -10.05
CA ASP A 109 -14.61 6.31 -10.00
C ASP A 109 -14.99 7.30 -11.11
N GLY A 110 -14.10 7.51 -12.10
CA GLY A 110 -14.27 8.51 -13.14
C GLY A 110 -14.15 9.95 -12.62
N GLY A 111 -13.70 10.13 -11.38
CA GLY A 111 -13.45 11.44 -10.81
C GLY A 111 -12.38 12.18 -11.59
N GLY A 112 -12.75 13.29 -12.23
CA GLY A 112 -11.79 14.14 -12.92
C GLY A 112 -10.70 14.67 -11.98
N ARG A 113 -9.60 15.18 -12.55
CA ARG A 113 -8.43 15.70 -11.83
C ARG A 113 -8.75 16.58 -10.61
N LYS A 114 -9.84 17.37 -10.67
CA LYS A 114 -10.29 18.23 -9.57
C LYS A 114 -10.65 17.43 -8.32
N GLN A 115 -11.32 16.29 -8.46
CA GLN A 115 -11.71 15.45 -7.34
C GLN A 115 -10.53 14.72 -6.74
N GLU A 116 -9.61 14.20 -7.57
CA GLU A 116 -8.37 13.60 -7.08
C GLU A 116 -7.56 14.61 -6.25
N THR A 117 -7.45 15.85 -6.76
CA THR A 117 -6.77 16.94 -6.04
C THR A 117 -7.45 17.24 -4.70
N ALA A 118 -8.79 17.33 -4.69
CA ALA A 118 -9.54 17.56 -3.46
C ALA A 118 -9.32 16.42 -2.45
N MET A 119 -9.36 15.15 -2.88
CA MET A 119 -9.12 14.02 -2.00
C MET A 119 -7.70 14.03 -1.41
N CYS A 120 -6.68 14.32 -2.22
CA CYS A 120 -5.32 14.46 -1.72
C CYS A 120 -5.22 15.55 -0.64
N ARG A 121 -5.82 16.73 -0.89
CA ARG A 121 -5.80 17.85 0.07
C ARG A 121 -6.53 17.53 1.37
N LEU A 122 -7.66 16.83 1.29
CA LEU A 122 -8.38 16.37 2.48
C LEU A 122 -7.55 15.35 3.27
N ARG A 123 -6.91 14.38 2.61
CA ARG A 123 -6.09 13.34 3.28
C ARG A 123 -4.91 13.93 4.05
N VAL A 124 -4.23 14.94 3.51
CA VAL A 124 -3.11 15.61 4.21
C VAL A 124 -3.62 16.73 5.15
N GLY A 125 -4.90 17.10 5.08
CA GLY A 125 -5.48 18.16 5.90
C GLY A 125 -5.08 19.60 5.48
N HIS A 126 -4.61 19.77 4.24
CA HIS A 126 -4.17 21.04 3.67
C HIS A 126 -5.19 21.58 2.66
N THR A 127 -6.25 22.19 3.19
CA THR A 127 -7.28 22.87 2.40
C THR A 127 -7.18 24.37 2.62
N TRP A 128 -7.81 25.16 1.74
CA TRP A 128 -7.90 26.61 1.96
C TRP A 128 -8.65 26.90 3.27
N LEU A 129 -9.75 26.20 3.53
CA LEU A 129 -10.58 26.40 4.74
C LEU A 129 -9.83 26.21 6.05
N THR A 130 -8.92 25.24 6.09
CA THR A 130 -8.30 24.80 7.34
C THR A 130 -6.90 25.34 7.52
N GLN A 131 -6.24 25.86 6.47
CA GLN A 131 -4.83 26.25 6.51
C GLN A 131 -4.53 27.64 5.89
N SER A 132 -5.51 28.36 5.32
CA SER A 132 -5.25 29.69 4.75
C SER A 132 -4.73 30.69 5.79
N TYR A 133 -5.10 30.51 7.06
CA TYR A 133 -4.68 31.41 8.15
C TYR A 133 -3.15 31.48 8.28
N LEU A 134 -2.43 30.38 8.02
CA LEU A 134 -0.96 30.36 8.01
C LEU A 134 -0.37 31.23 6.91
N LEU A 135 -1.02 31.25 5.74
CA LEU A 135 -0.57 32.06 4.60
C LEU A 135 -0.87 33.54 4.78
N LYS A 136 -1.92 33.86 5.54
CA LYS A 136 -2.37 35.22 5.79
C LYS A 136 -1.87 35.81 7.11
N ASN A 137 -1.21 35.00 7.93
CA ASN A 137 -0.86 35.33 9.31
C ASN A 137 -2.08 35.78 10.14
N GLU A 138 -3.20 35.07 9.95
CA GLU A 138 -4.46 35.24 10.70
C GLU A 138 -4.56 34.20 11.81
N GLU A 139 -5.53 34.36 12.71
CA GLU A 139 -5.85 33.33 13.71
C GLU A 139 -6.45 32.07 13.06
N GLN A 140 -6.24 30.93 13.71
CA GLN A 140 -6.75 29.66 13.21
C GLN A 140 -8.29 29.66 13.21
N PRO A 141 -8.93 29.25 12.10
CA PRO A 141 -10.39 29.26 12.02
C PRO A 141 -11.00 28.32 13.06
N PHE A 142 -12.13 28.74 13.63
CA PHE A 142 -12.92 28.00 14.60
C PHE A 142 -14.34 27.78 14.07
N CYS A 143 -14.96 26.67 14.47
CA CYS A 143 -16.38 26.47 14.31
C CYS A 143 -17.11 27.17 15.47
N TYR A 144 -17.86 28.23 15.18
CA TYR A 144 -18.59 29.00 16.20
C TYR A 144 -19.70 28.20 16.90
N ALA A 145 -20.33 27.26 16.19
CA ALA A 145 -21.41 26.46 16.78
C ALA A 145 -20.91 25.35 17.71
N CYS A 146 -19.71 24.83 17.44
CA CYS A 146 -19.14 23.70 18.17
C CYS A 146 -18.07 24.11 19.19
N ASP A 147 -17.66 25.39 19.18
CA ASP A 147 -16.52 25.90 19.92
C ASP A 147 -15.28 25.01 19.78
N SER A 148 -14.94 24.63 18.54
CA SER A 148 -13.81 23.76 18.23
C SER A 148 -13.04 24.20 17.00
N LEU A 149 -11.75 23.86 16.93
CA LEU A 149 -10.89 24.16 15.78
C LEU A 149 -11.49 23.66 14.46
N TYR A 150 -11.46 24.52 13.45
CA TYR A 150 -11.96 24.19 12.12
C TYR A 150 -10.92 23.36 11.35
N THR A 151 -11.01 22.03 11.50
CA THR A 151 -10.11 21.05 10.88
C THR A 151 -10.83 20.20 9.84
N VAL A 152 -10.08 19.48 8.99
CA VAL A 152 -10.68 18.53 8.04
C VAL A 152 -11.42 17.42 8.79
N ARG A 153 -10.87 16.95 9.90
CA ARG A 153 -11.52 15.98 10.79
C ARG A 153 -12.84 16.53 11.33
N HIS A 154 -12.85 17.78 11.80
CA HIS A 154 -14.06 18.42 12.28
C HIS A 154 -15.15 18.48 11.19
N ILE A 155 -14.80 18.95 9.99
CA ILE A 155 -15.73 19.06 8.86
C ILE A 155 -16.25 17.68 8.43
N LEU A 156 -15.37 16.68 8.32
CA LEU A 156 -15.76 15.39 7.74
C LEU A 156 -16.39 14.42 8.74
N ILE A 157 -16.09 14.51 10.03
CA ILE A 157 -16.42 13.49 11.05
C ILE A 157 -17.15 14.06 12.27
N GLU A 158 -16.68 15.17 12.85
CA GLU A 158 -17.07 15.52 14.24
C GLU A 158 -18.18 16.57 14.33
N CYS A 159 -18.27 17.51 13.40
CA CYS A 159 -19.18 18.65 13.48
C CYS A 159 -20.66 18.20 13.60
N PRO A 160 -21.36 18.49 14.71
CA PRO A 160 -22.78 18.16 14.89
C PRO A 160 -23.68 18.91 13.92
N ASP A 161 -23.39 20.18 13.62
CA ASP A 161 -24.16 20.98 12.65
C ASP A 161 -24.20 20.34 11.26
N PHE A 162 -23.13 19.61 10.90
CA PHE A 162 -23.06 18.93 9.62
C PHE A 162 -23.60 17.50 9.67
N GLN A 163 -24.05 17.00 10.82
CA GLN A 163 -24.45 15.59 11.00
C GLN A 163 -25.61 15.20 10.07
N ASP A 164 -26.65 16.03 9.96
CA ASP A 164 -27.82 15.74 9.13
C ASP A 164 -27.47 15.66 7.64
N THR A 165 -26.58 16.56 7.19
CA THR A 165 -26.08 16.55 5.80
C THR A 165 -25.14 15.38 5.58
N ARG A 166 -24.20 15.14 6.50
CA ARG A 166 -23.23 14.03 6.45
C ARG A 166 -23.91 12.68 6.39
N GLY A 167 -24.96 12.47 7.20
CA GLY A 167 -25.74 11.23 7.26
C GLY A 167 -26.38 10.82 5.92
N LYS A 168 -26.64 11.77 5.01
CA LYS A 168 -27.11 11.47 3.64
C LYS A 168 -26.03 10.79 2.79
N TYR A 169 -24.76 11.04 3.09
CA TYR A 169 -23.62 10.58 2.30
C TYR A 169 -22.88 9.41 2.92
N TYR A 170 -22.62 9.42 4.23
CA TYR A 170 -21.90 8.35 4.92
C TYR A 170 -22.09 8.45 6.45
N SER A 171 -21.79 7.35 7.15
CA SER A 171 -21.99 7.22 8.61
C SER A 171 -20.74 6.75 9.36
N VAL A 172 -19.55 6.96 8.79
CA VAL A 172 -18.27 6.57 9.42
C VAL A 172 -17.85 7.56 10.51
N THR A 173 -17.08 7.07 11.47
CA THR A 173 -16.71 7.79 12.71
C THR A 173 -15.25 8.24 12.77
N ASP A 174 -14.45 7.91 11.77
CA ASP A 174 -13.03 8.23 11.72
C ASP A 174 -12.55 8.42 10.28
N LEU A 175 -11.47 9.18 10.10
CA LEU A 175 -10.94 9.49 8.77
C LEU A 175 -10.35 8.25 8.07
N TYR A 176 -9.81 7.28 8.82
CA TYR A 176 -9.27 6.04 8.28
C TYR A 176 -10.33 5.28 7.48
N ARG A 177 -11.49 5.00 8.09
CA ARG A 177 -12.63 4.33 7.44
C ARG A 177 -13.22 5.18 6.34
N LEU A 178 -13.32 6.50 6.54
CA LEU A 178 -13.85 7.41 5.52
C LEU A 178 -13.12 7.27 4.18
N PHE A 179 -11.79 7.34 4.18
CA PHE A 179 -11.02 7.29 2.94
C PHE A 179 -10.88 5.88 2.34
N ARG A 180 -11.29 4.83 3.07
CA ARG A 180 -11.18 3.41 2.66
C ARG A 180 -12.48 2.76 2.26
N GLU A 181 -13.56 3.12 2.91
CA GLU A 181 -14.87 2.49 2.74
C GLU A 181 -15.79 3.37 1.90
N VAL A 182 -15.69 4.69 2.04
CA VAL A 182 -16.59 5.62 1.34
C VAL A 182 -16.05 5.95 -0.06
N ASN A 183 -16.95 5.99 -1.03
CA ASN A 183 -16.62 6.38 -2.40
C ASN A 183 -16.27 7.89 -2.44
N PRO A 184 -15.15 8.30 -3.10
CA PRO A 184 -14.75 9.70 -3.20
C PRO A 184 -15.84 10.64 -3.74
N SER A 185 -16.74 10.13 -4.59
CA SER A 185 -17.87 10.88 -5.15
C SER A 185 -18.94 11.20 -4.11
N ARG A 186 -19.13 10.37 -3.09
CA ARG A 186 -20.02 10.69 -1.96
C ARG A 186 -19.41 11.75 -1.06
N ILE A 187 -18.11 11.66 -0.80
CA ILE A 187 -17.38 12.70 -0.03
C ILE A 187 -17.42 14.04 -0.79
N ALA A 188 -17.20 14.03 -2.11
CA ALA A 188 -17.32 15.21 -2.94
C ALA A 188 -18.76 15.76 -2.98
N GLY A 189 -19.78 14.89 -3.01
CA GLY A 189 -21.18 15.29 -2.92
C GLY A 189 -21.50 16.02 -1.62
N TYR A 190 -21.09 15.45 -0.48
CA TYR A 190 -21.20 16.09 0.84
C TYR A 190 -20.60 17.50 0.87
N LEU A 191 -19.37 17.64 0.37
CA LEU A 191 -18.68 18.94 0.36
C LEU A 191 -19.32 19.95 -0.60
N LYS A 192 -20.00 19.49 -1.65
CA LYS A 192 -20.76 20.35 -2.57
C LYS A 192 -22.06 20.83 -1.93
N ASP A 193 -22.77 19.96 -1.22
CA ASP A 193 -23.99 20.30 -0.49
C ASP A 193 -23.72 21.31 0.64
N LEU A 194 -22.56 21.20 1.29
CA LEU A 194 -22.08 22.20 2.24
C LEU A 194 -21.60 23.51 1.58
N GLY A 195 -21.49 23.57 0.26
CA GLY A 195 -20.98 24.75 -0.46
C GLY A 195 -19.47 25.01 -0.29
N VAL A 196 -18.72 24.05 0.27
CA VAL A 196 -17.31 24.22 0.63
C VAL A 196 -16.33 23.58 -0.36
N TYR A 197 -16.80 22.75 -1.30
CA TYR A 197 -15.96 22.00 -2.23
C TYR A 197 -14.99 22.87 -3.05
N GLY A 198 -15.34 24.12 -3.35
CA GLY A 198 -14.46 25.05 -4.07
C GLY A 198 -13.25 25.53 -3.27
N LYS A 199 -13.29 25.39 -1.93
CA LYS A 199 -12.24 25.80 -0.99
C LYS A 199 -11.44 24.61 -0.45
N ILE A 200 -11.65 23.42 -1.03
CA ILE A 200 -10.81 22.23 -0.81
C ILE A 200 -9.66 22.27 -1.79
#